data_AF-Q94TU9-F1
#
_entry.id   AF-Q94TU9-F1
#
_cell.length_a   1.000
_cell.length_b   1.000
_cell.length_c   1.000
_cell.angle_alpha   90.00
_cell.angle_beta   90.00
_cell.angle_gamma   90.00
#
_symmetry.space_group_name_H-M   'P 1'
#
loop_
_entity.id
_entity.type
_entity.pdbx_description
1 polymer ?
#
loop_
_entity_poly.entity_id
_entity_poly.type
_entity_poly.pdbx_seq_one_letter_code
_entity_poly.pdbx_strand_id
1 'polypeptide(L)'
;MEQLIFFHDHTMIVLILITTMVGYIMASLFANSYINRFLLENQTIEIIWTVLPGFILIFIALPSLRLLYLLDEVNTPSVTLKTIGHQWYWSYEYSDFLQLEFDSYMIPLNETDASNFRLLDVDNRTILPMNTQIRVLISA
;
A
#
# COMPACT_ATOMS: atom_id res chain seq x y z
N MET A 1 8.82 -2.62 2.80
CA MET A 1 8.18 -1.28 2.81
C MET A 1 8.87 -0.28 1.92
N GLU A 2 10.20 -0.16 1.95
CA GLU A 2 10.94 0.80 1.11
C GLU A 2 10.59 0.69 -0.39
N GLN A 3 10.60 -0.53 -0.96
CA GLN A 3 10.24 -0.74 -2.37
C GLN A 3 8.79 -0.32 -2.69
N LEU A 4 7.86 -0.47 -1.73
CA LEU A 4 6.48 -0.01 -1.89
C LEU A 4 6.40 1.52 -1.88
N ILE A 5 7.22 2.20 -1.08
CA ILE A 5 7.30 3.67 -1.06
C ILE A 5 7.84 4.18 -2.41
N PHE A 6 8.92 3.59 -2.93
CA PHE A 6 9.43 3.96 -4.26
C PHE A 6 8.41 3.74 -5.37
N PHE A 7 7.66 2.63 -5.32
CA PHE A 7 6.60 2.37 -6.28
C PHE A 7 5.45 3.40 -6.15
N HIS A 8 5.03 3.70 -4.93
CA HIS A 8 4.03 4.73 -4.64
C HIS A 8 4.47 6.09 -5.18
N ASP A 9 5.71 6.52 -4.92
CA ASP A 9 6.19 7.82 -5.38
C ASP A 9 6.27 7.88 -6.92
N HIS A 10 6.67 6.78 -7.56
CA HIS A 10 6.64 6.66 -9.01
C HIS A 10 5.22 6.81 -9.58
N THR A 11 4.23 6.12 -9.01
CA THR A 11 2.84 6.22 -9.48
C THR A 11 2.24 7.59 -9.21
N MET A 12 2.57 8.21 -8.06
CA MET A 12 2.12 9.55 -7.71
C MET A 12 2.65 10.63 -8.65
N ILE A 13 3.91 10.54 -9.09
CA ILE A 13 4.46 11.48 -10.08
C ILE A 13 3.64 11.43 -11.39
N VAL A 14 3.30 10.22 -11.85
CA VAL A 14 2.50 10.03 -13.06
C VAL A 14 1.08 10.57 -12.90
N LEU A 15 0.43 10.30 -11.75
CA LEU A 15 -0.91 10.80 -11.46
C LEU A 15 -0.96 12.33 -11.38
N ILE A 16 0.03 12.95 -10.71
CA ILE A 16 0.13 14.42 -10.63
C ILE A 16 0.33 15.01 -12.02
N LEU A 17 1.16 14.40 -12.87
CA LEU A 17 1.36 14.86 -14.25
C LEU A 17 0.04 14.83 -15.05
N ILE A 18 -0.71 13.72 -15.00
CA ILE A 18 -1.97 13.60 -15.74
C ILE A 18 -3.01 14.59 -15.21
N THR A 19 -3.20 14.65 -13.89
CA THR A 19 -4.20 15.52 -13.28
C THR A 19 -3.92 17.00 -13.53
N THR A 20 -2.66 17.43 -13.46
CA THR A 20 -2.26 18.81 -13.78
C THR A 20 -2.40 19.12 -15.27
N MET A 21 -2.03 18.20 -16.17
CA MET A 21 -2.23 18.36 -17.62
C MET A 21 -3.71 18.52 -17.97
N VAL A 22 -4.56 17.62 -17.49
CA VAL A 22 -6.02 17.68 -17.74
C VAL A 22 -6.61 18.94 -17.10
N GLY A 23 -6.22 19.27 -15.87
CA GLY A 23 -6.63 20.50 -15.19
C GLY A 23 -6.28 21.76 -15.97
N TYR A 24 -5.07 21.82 -16.54
CA TYR A 24 -4.63 22.93 -17.37
C TYR A 24 -5.44 23.04 -18.66
N ILE A 25 -5.67 21.93 -19.38
CA ILE A 25 -6.48 21.93 -20.62
C ILE A 25 -7.90 22.43 -20.30
N MET A 26 -8.53 21.90 -19.26
CA MET A 26 -9.88 22.32 -18.85
C MET A 26 -9.93 23.80 -18.47
N ALA A 27 -8.95 24.29 -17.70
CA ALA A 27 -8.86 25.71 -17.35
C ALA A 27 -8.70 26.62 -18.57
N SER A 28 -7.87 26.20 -19.54
CA SER A 28 -7.62 26.98 -20.76
C SER A 28 -8.86 27.10 -21.66
N LEU A 29 -9.74 26.09 -21.66
CA LEU A 29 -10.99 26.10 -22.43
C LEU A 29 -11.96 27.19 -21.94
N PHE A 30 -11.99 27.47 -20.64
CA PHE A 30 -12.82 28.56 -20.09
C PHE A 30 -12.37 29.95 -20.54
N ALA A 31 -11.08 30.13 -20.85
CA ALA A 31 -10.52 31.41 -21.27
C ALA A 31 -10.57 31.62 -22.80
N ASN A 32 -11.04 30.64 -23.58
CA ASN A 32 -10.99 30.69 -25.04
C ASN A 32 -12.23 31.40 -25.62
N SER A 33 -12.02 32.46 -26.41
CA SER A 33 -13.07 33.21 -27.09
C SER A 33 -13.36 32.73 -28.52
N TYR A 34 -12.52 31.86 -29.10
CA TYR A 34 -12.65 31.40 -30.48
C TYR A 34 -13.62 30.22 -30.60
N ILE A 35 -14.52 30.27 -31.57
CA ILE A 35 -15.53 29.23 -31.81
C ILE A 35 -15.19 28.45 -33.07
N ASN A 36 -15.06 27.13 -32.97
CA ASN A 36 -14.96 26.23 -34.12
C ASN A 36 -16.07 25.16 -34.07
N ARG A 37 -17.04 25.25 -34.99
CA ARG A 37 -18.18 24.33 -35.09
C ARG A 37 -17.92 23.11 -35.96
N PHE A 38 -16.99 23.20 -36.91
CA PHE A 38 -16.83 22.19 -37.96
C PHE A 38 -15.90 21.04 -37.57
N LEU A 39 -15.28 21.09 -36.38
CA LEU A 39 -14.47 20.00 -35.84
C LEU A 39 -15.37 18.92 -35.22
N LEU A 40 -15.96 18.08 -36.08
CA LEU A 40 -16.84 16.98 -35.66
C LEU A 40 -16.05 15.71 -35.31
N GLU A 41 -15.03 15.38 -36.09
CA GLU A 41 -14.20 14.20 -35.91
C GLU A 41 -12.73 14.53 -36.22
N ASN A 42 -11.82 13.88 -35.50
CA ASN A 42 -10.41 13.89 -35.86
C ASN A 42 -9.72 12.61 -35.37
N GLN A 43 -9.68 11.61 -36.26
CA GLN A 43 -9.10 10.29 -35.98
C GLN A 43 -7.65 10.36 -35.46
N THR A 44 -6.87 11.35 -35.91
CA THR A 44 -5.47 11.47 -35.49
C THR A 44 -5.34 11.79 -34.01
N ILE A 45 -6.23 12.61 -33.45
CA ILE A 45 -6.25 12.95 -32.02
C ILE A 45 -6.68 11.73 -31.20
N GLU A 46 -7.65 10.97 -31.71
CA GLU A 46 -8.14 9.77 -31.03
C GLU A 46 -7.05 8.70 -30.88
N ILE A 47 -6.25 8.51 -31.92
CA ILE A 47 -5.11 7.59 -31.88
C ILE A 47 -4.11 8.06 -30.81
N ILE A 48 -3.78 9.35 -30.78
CA ILE A 48 -2.80 9.90 -29.83
C ILE A 48 -3.28 9.70 -28.38
N TRP A 49 -4.52 10.08 -28.05
CA TRP A 49 -5.01 9.97 -26.67
C TRP A 49 -5.32 8.53 -26.24
N THR A 50 -5.33 7.56 -27.16
CA THR A 50 -5.55 6.15 -26.83
C THR A 50 -4.22 5.46 -26.60
N VAL A 51 -3.25 5.70 -27.48
CA VAL A 51 -1.93 5.07 -27.44
C VAL A 51 -1.08 5.62 -26.29
N LEU A 52 -1.12 6.94 -26.04
CA LEU A 52 -0.30 7.57 -25.02
C LEU A 52 -0.61 7.05 -23.60
N PRO A 53 -1.88 6.97 -23.14
CA PRO A 53 -2.21 6.36 -21.85
C PRO A 53 -1.86 4.86 -21.79
N GLY A 54 -2.02 4.13 -22.90
CA GLY A 54 -1.62 2.72 -22.98
C GLY A 54 -0.14 2.52 -22.64
N PHE A 55 0.75 3.35 -23.18
CA PHE A 55 2.17 3.32 -22.82
C PHE A 55 2.42 3.67 -21.35
N ILE A 56 1.76 4.70 -20.82
CA ILE A 56 1.89 5.09 -19.40
C ILE A 56 1.53 3.92 -18.48
N LEU A 57 0.44 3.21 -18.77
CA LEU A 57 0.01 2.06 -17.95
C LEU A 57 1.05 0.94 -17.94
N ILE A 58 1.73 0.67 -19.06
CA ILE A 58 2.81 -0.32 -19.12
C ILE A 58 3.97 0.09 -18.19
N PHE A 59 4.34 1.37 -18.18
CA PHE A 59 5.42 1.86 -17.30
C PHE A 59 5.08 1.74 -15.81
N ILE A 60 3.79 1.86 -15.44
CA ILE A 60 3.35 1.61 -14.06
C ILE A 60 3.31 0.11 -13.75
N ALA A 61 2.81 -0.71 -14.69
CA ALA A 61 2.58 -2.12 -14.47
C ALA A 61 3.88 -2.92 -14.27
N LEU A 62 4.94 -2.62 -15.03
CA LEU A 62 6.21 -3.35 -14.94
C LEU A 62 6.85 -3.35 -13.54
N PRO A 63 7.09 -2.19 -12.88
CA PRO A 63 7.61 -2.17 -11.52
C PRO A 63 6.62 -2.77 -10.50
N SER A 64 5.32 -2.60 -10.71
CA SER A 64 4.28 -3.19 -9.85
C SER A 64 4.35 -4.71 -9.84
N LEU A 65 4.43 -5.34 -11.01
CA LEU A 65 4.50 -6.80 -11.14
C LEU A 65 5.80 -7.33 -10.56
N ARG A 66 6.93 -6.67 -10.82
CA ARG A 66 8.21 -7.05 -10.22
C ARG A 66 8.12 -7.02 -8.69
N LEU A 67 7.54 -5.98 -8.11
CA LEU A 67 7.38 -5.85 -6.67
C LEU A 67 6.49 -6.96 -6.10
N LEU A 68 5.40 -7.29 -6.78
CA LEU A 68 4.50 -8.38 -6.37
C LEU A 68 5.26 -9.71 -6.25
N TYR A 69 6.08 -10.06 -7.24
CA TYR A 69 6.88 -11.28 -7.18
C TYR A 69 7.94 -11.25 -6.08
N LEU A 70 8.56 -10.09 -5.81
CA LEU A 70 9.50 -9.95 -4.70
C LEU A 70 8.84 -10.10 -3.32
N LEU A 71 7.56 -9.76 -3.19
CA LEU A 71 6.82 -9.95 -1.93
C LEU A 71 6.41 -11.41 -1.71
N ASP A 72 6.15 -12.14 -2.80
CA ASP A 72 5.75 -13.55 -2.74
C ASP A 72 6.94 -14.49 -2.50
N GLU A 73 8.17 -14.02 -2.71
CA GLU A 73 9.38 -14.80 -2.45
C GLU A 73 9.57 -15.03 -0.95
N VAL A 74 9.08 -16.17 -0.46
CA VAL A 74 9.28 -16.60 0.93
C VAL A 74 10.68 -17.18 1.07
N ASN A 75 11.67 -16.36 1.43
CA ASN A 75 12.97 -16.90 1.81
C ASN A 75 12.86 -17.78 3.06
N THR A 76 13.92 -18.54 3.36
CA THR A 76 14.03 -19.40 4.54
C THR A 76 13.91 -18.57 5.83
N PRO A 77 12.80 -18.65 6.58
CA PRO A 77 12.64 -17.90 7.82
C PRO A 77 13.44 -18.56 8.94
N SER A 78 13.89 -17.73 9.87
CA SER A 78 14.59 -18.17 11.09
C SER A 78 13.67 -18.43 12.28
N VAL A 79 12.49 -17.78 12.30
CA VAL A 79 11.49 -17.88 13.36
C VAL A 79 10.09 -17.87 12.75
N THR A 80 9.21 -18.71 13.27
CA THR A 80 7.78 -18.75 12.94
C THR A 80 6.96 -18.25 14.13
N LEU A 81 6.07 -17.29 13.86
CA LEU A 81 5.07 -16.79 14.79
C LEU A 81 3.69 -17.13 14.23
N LYS A 82 2.84 -17.79 15.02
CA LYS A 82 1.41 -17.88 14.67
C LYS A 82 0.64 -16.79 15.39
N THR A 83 -0.31 -16.20 14.69
CA THR A 83 -1.22 -15.17 15.18
C THR A 83 -2.64 -15.65 14.94
N ILE A 84 -3.40 -15.81 16.01
CA ILE A 84 -4.80 -16.24 15.96
C ILE A 84 -5.65 -15.04 16.35
N GLY A 85 -6.53 -14.62 15.45
CA GLY A 85 -7.46 -13.51 15.66
C GLY A 85 -8.73 -13.98 16.33
N HIS A 86 -9.04 -13.43 17.50
CA HIS A 86 -10.31 -13.64 18.19
C HIS A 86 -11.21 -12.41 18.08
N GLN A 87 -12.41 -12.48 18.66
CA GLN A 87 -13.28 -11.32 18.76
C GLN A 87 -12.66 -10.27 19.70
N TRP A 88 -12.06 -9.24 19.09
CA TRP A 88 -11.46 -8.05 19.72
C TRP A 88 -10.13 -8.24 20.47
N TYR A 89 -9.45 -9.35 20.26
CA TYR A 89 -8.08 -9.56 20.76
C TYR A 89 -7.31 -10.53 19.86
N TRP A 90 -6.00 -10.59 20.08
CA TRP A 90 -5.10 -11.47 19.33
C TRP A 90 -4.40 -12.41 20.30
N SER A 91 -4.24 -13.68 19.91
CA SER A 91 -3.36 -14.62 20.61
C SER A 91 -2.18 -14.97 19.73
N TYR A 92 -1.02 -15.16 20.36
CA TYR A 92 0.26 -15.37 19.68
C TYR A 92 0.92 -16.63 20.20
N GLU A 93 1.38 -17.49 19.29
CA GLU A 93 2.06 -18.76 19.60
C GLU A 93 3.46 -18.79 18.97
N TYR A 94 4.47 -18.99 19.80
CA TYR A 94 5.85 -19.28 19.36
C TYR A 94 6.07 -20.79 19.27
N SER A 95 5.86 -21.36 18.08
CA SER A 95 5.94 -22.80 17.85
C SER A 95 7.35 -23.39 17.92
N ASP A 96 8.38 -22.58 17.63
CA ASP A 96 9.73 -23.10 17.34
C ASP A 96 10.57 -23.39 18.59
N PHE A 97 10.15 -22.89 19.77
CA PHE A 97 10.94 -23.00 21.00
C PHE A 97 10.20 -23.72 22.12
N LEU A 98 9.27 -23.02 22.77
CA LEU A 98 8.71 -23.38 24.10
C LEU A 98 7.19 -23.58 24.08
N GLN A 99 6.56 -23.59 22.90
CA GLN A 99 5.09 -23.55 22.75
C GLN A 99 4.47 -22.48 23.66
N LEU A 100 5.11 -21.30 23.68
CA LEU A 100 4.65 -20.19 24.50
C LEU A 100 3.47 -19.54 23.77
N GLU A 101 2.33 -19.52 24.45
CA GLU A 101 1.07 -18.92 23.99
C GLU A 101 0.65 -17.83 24.98
N PHE A 102 0.17 -16.71 24.47
CA PHE A 102 -0.37 -15.62 25.27
C PHE A 102 -1.37 -14.79 24.47
N ASP A 103 -2.31 -14.17 25.20
CA ASP A 103 -3.28 -13.23 24.66
C ASP A 103 -2.78 -11.78 24.77
N SER A 104 -3.16 -10.96 23.79
CA SER A 104 -2.85 -9.55 23.68
C SER A 104 -4.14 -8.75 23.56
N TYR A 105 -4.47 -8.02 24.62
CA TYR A 105 -5.63 -7.14 24.73
C TYR A 105 -5.22 -5.67 24.72
N MET A 106 -6.12 -4.83 24.19
CA MET A 106 -5.96 -3.38 24.26
C MET A 106 -6.09 -2.89 25.71
N ILE A 107 -5.16 -2.05 26.16
CA ILE A 107 -5.21 -1.48 27.52
C ILE A 107 -6.39 -0.49 27.61
N PRO A 108 -7.30 -0.63 28.60
CA PRO A 108 -8.39 0.32 28.81
C PRO A 108 -7.87 1.72 29.15
N LEU A 109 -8.53 2.78 28.67
CA LEU A 109 -8.12 4.18 28.92
C LEU A 109 -7.97 4.54 30.41
N ASN A 110 -8.68 3.83 31.30
CA ASN A 110 -8.60 4.09 32.73
C ASN A 110 -7.29 3.58 33.35
N GLU A 111 -6.62 2.64 32.68
CA GLU A 111 -5.39 1.97 33.11
C GLU A 111 -4.17 2.42 32.29
N THR A 112 -4.37 3.26 31.27
CA THR A 112 -3.28 3.76 30.42
C THR A 112 -2.46 4.83 31.13
N ASP A 113 -1.14 4.64 31.14
CA ASP A 113 -0.20 5.69 31.53
C ASP A 113 -0.20 6.85 30.52
N ALA A 114 0.24 8.04 30.96
CA ALA A 114 0.31 9.23 30.11
C ALA A 114 1.27 9.09 28.90
N SER A 115 2.20 8.12 28.96
CA SER A 115 3.12 7.79 27.85
C SER A 115 2.51 6.89 26.79
N ASN A 116 1.36 6.26 27.09
CA ASN A 116 0.80 5.24 26.23
C ASN A 116 -0.02 5.84 25.09
N PHE A 117 0.01 5.17 23.95
CA PHE A 117 -0.78 5.56 22.79
C PHE A 117 -2.20 5.03 22.92
N ARG A 118 -3.14 5.98 22.93
CA ARG A 118 -4.58 5.71 22.97
C ARG A 118 -4.99 4.76 21.83
N LEU A 119 -5.62 3.63 22.17
CA LEU A 119 -6.10 2.58 21.25
C LEU A 119 -5.02 1.79 20.50
N LEU A 120 -3.74 1.95 20.83
CA LEU A 120 -2.65 1.23 20.17
C LEU A 120 -1.86 0.34 21.13
N ASP A 121 -1.75 0.73 22.40
CA ASP A 121 -1.03 -0.07 23.38
C ASP A 121 -1.84 -1.30 23.85
N VAL A 122 -1.09 -2.37 24.04
CA VAL A 122 -1.57 -3.68 24.47
C VAL A 122 -0.87 -4.10 25.76
N ASP A 123 -1.52 -4.98 26.53
CA ASP A 123 -1.00 -5.54 27.77
C ASP A 123 0.27 -6.38 27.55
N ASN A 124 0.20 -7.35 26.63
CA ASN A 124 1.27 -8.25 26.26
C ASN A 124 1.70 -7.95 24.83
N ARG A 125 2.92 -7.42 24.68
CA ARG A 125 3.52 -7.12 23.37
C ARG A 125 4.20 -8.36 22.80
N THR A 126 4.08 -8.56 21.49
CA THR A 126 4.85 -9.56 20.76
C THR A 126 6.31 -9.14 20.65
N ILE A 127 7.22 -9.98 21.13
CA ILE A 127 8.66 -9.72 21.14
C ILE A 127 9.27 -10.52 20.00
N LEU A 128 9.89 -9.81 19.06
CA LEU A 128 10.51 -10.42 17.89
C LEU A 128 11.97 -9.94 17.75
N PRO A 129 12.89 -10.82 17.33
CA PRO A 129 14.28 -10.44 17.07
C PRO A 129 14.37 -9.49 15.86
N MET A 130 15.22 -8.46 15.98
CA MET A 130 15.50 -7.53 14.88
C MET A 130 16.47 -8.15 13.86
N ASN A 131 16.39 -7.72 12.59
CA ASN A 131 17.27 -8.12 11.49
C ASN A 131 17.24 -9.62 11.15
N THR A 132 16.15 -10.31 11.48
CA THR A 132 15.95 -11.71 11.11
C THR A 132 14.71 -11.86 10.25
N GLN A 133 14.70 -12.88 9.40
CA GLN A 133 13.52 -13.19 8.60
C GLN A 133 12.53 -14.00 9.44
N ILE A 134 11.33 -13.45 9.60
CA ILE A 134 10.26 -14.02 10.43
C ILE A 134 9.10 -14.40 9.51
N ARG A 135 8.59 -15.62 9.69
CA ARG A 135 7.35 -16.06 9.07
C ARG A 135 6.21 -15.85 10.05
N VAL A 136 5.20 -15.08 9.65
CA VAL A 136 3.96 -14.93 10.42
C VAL A 136 2.86 -15.73 9.74
N LEU A 137 2.26 -16.65 10.49
CA LEU A 137 1.09 -17.42 10.07
C LEU A 137 -0.15 -16.84 10.73
N ILE A 138 -1.13 -16.42 9.93
CA ILE A 138 -2.32 -15.74 10.44
C ILE A 138 -3.53 -16.67 10.27
N SER A 139 -4.28 -16.88 11.35
CA SER A 139 -5.57 -17.58 11.37
C SER A 139 -6.58 -16.84 12.25
N ALA A 140 -7.84 -17.27 12.25
CA ALA A 140 -8.91 -16.76 13.10
C ALA A 140 -9.80 -17.91 13.56
#